data_AF-A0A0J7XJW0-F1
#
_entry.id   AF-A0A0J7XJW0-F1
#
_cell.length_a   1.000
_cell.length_b   1.000
_cell.length_c   1.000
_cell.angle_alpha   90.00
_cell.angle_beta   90.00
_cell.angle_gamma   90.00
#
_symmetry.space_group_name_H-M   'P 1'
#
loop_
_entity.id
_entity.type
_entity.pdbx_description
1 polymer ?
#
loop_
_entity_poly.entity_id
_entity_poly.type
_entity_poly.pdbx_seq_one_letter_code
_entity_poly.pdbx_strand_id
1 'polypeptide(L)'
;MDDLTEEASPHFIHSTLRERIVEHVFVGDALRCLWQRGVTDVEVLRSEFDAGGYDLVMARGRVTRHIQFKTKIVGGKTDEVKISLKLMEKPSGCVIWIVVTPDLFFDHYLWFGAGPGEPLPDITSFAVAKHSKGTADGQKNARPNHRKVRITRFEKVASLDEILLRLFGDLGDAKGA
;
A
#
# COMPACT_ATOMS: atom_id res chain seq x y z
N MET A 1 -8.15 -42.76 -1.53
CA MET A 1 -7.69 -42.53 -2.91
C MET A 1 -7.06 -41.16 -2.85
N ASP A 2 -5.76 -41.16 -2.56
CA ASP A 2 -4.96 -39.95 -2.52
C ASP A 2 -4.90 -39.32 -3.91
N ASP A 3 -4.68 -38.01 -3.87
CA ASP A 3 -3.84 -37.25 -4.80
C ASP A 3 -4.52 -36.69 -6.07
N LEU A 4 -4.63 -35.36 -6.11
CA LEU A 4 -3.78 -34.47 -6.93
C LEU A 4 -4.47 -33.10 -7.11
N THR A 5 -3.74 -32.05 -6.75
CA THR A 5 -3.99 -30.62 -7.01
C THR A 5 -5.17 -29.95 -6.28
N GLU A 6 -4.95 -29.55 -5.01
CA GLU A 6 -5.40 -28.22 -4.60
C GLU A 6 -4.63 -27.23 -5.51
N GLU A 7 -5.17 -26.92 -6.69
CA GLU A 7 -4.57 -25.93 -7.59
C GLU A 7 -4.36 -24.67 -6.78
N ALA A 8 -3.09 -24.26 -6.63
CA ALA A 8 -2.78 -23.03 -5.93
C ALA A 8 -3.62 -21.91 -6.56
N SER A 9 -4.53 -21.33 -5.78
CA SER A 9 -5.47 -20.30 -6.26
C SER A 9 -4.74 -19.30 -7.18
N PRO A 10 -5.32 -18.86 -8.31
CA PRO A 10 -4.69 -17.88 -9.22
C PRO A 10 -4.14 -16.64 -8.50
N HIS A 11 -4.76 -16.25 -7.37
CA HIS A 11 -4.30 -15.19 -6.48
C HIS A 11 -2.93 -15.44 -5.82
N PHE A 12 -2.55 -16.69 -5.61
CA PHE A 12 -1.24 -17.07 -5.08
C PHE A 12 -0.21 -17.14 -6.22
N ILE A 13 -0.53 -17.84 -7.32
CA ILE A 13 0.36 -18.02 -8.46
C ILE A 13 0.71 -16.68 -9.12
N HIS A 14 -0.30 -15.82 -9.35
CA HIS A 14 -0.17 -14.55 -10.04
C HIS A 14 -0.25 -13.34 -9.10
N SER A 15 0.26 -13.49 -7.87
CA SER A 15 0.23 -12.45 -6.84
C SER A 15 0.80 -11.11 -7.31
N THR A 16 1.93 -11.10 -8.01
CA THR A 16 2.52 -9.88 -8.58
C THR A 16 1.62 -9.21 -9.62
N LEU A 17 1.01 -9.99 -10.53
CA LEU A 17 0.09 -9.45 -11.54
C LEU A 17 -1.13 -8.83 -10.87
N ARG A 18 -1.72 -9.51 -9.89
CA ARG A 18 -2.84 -8.98 -9.10
C ARG A 18 -2.48 -7.66 -8.42
N GLU A 19 -1.34 -7.61 -7.74
CA GLU A 19 -0.86 -6.40 -7.06
C GLU A 19 -0.73 -5.24 -8.06
N ARG A 20 -0.13 -5.49 -9.22
CA ARG A 20 -0.03 -4.49 -10.28
C ARG A 20 -1.39 -4.04 -10.81
N ILE A 21 -2.35 -4.93 -11.05
CA ILE A 21 -3.71 -4.56 -11.48
C ILE A 21 -4.34 -3.60 -10.46
N VAL A 22 -4.32 -3.97 -9.18
CA VAL A 22 -4.92 -3.18 -8.10
C VAL A 22 -4.24 -1.81 -7.96
N GLU A 23 -2.91 -1.75 -8.07
CA GLU A 23 -2.17 -0.47 -8.08
C GLU A 23 -2.56 0.43 -9.26
N HIS A 24 -2.70 -0.13 -10.48
CA HIS A 24 -3.07 0.66 -11.66
C HIS A 24 -4.50 1.18 -11.57
N VAL A 25 -5.43 0.37 -11.08
CA VAL A 25 -6.81 0.79 -10.83
C VAL A 25 -6.83 1.94 -9.82
N PHE A 26 -6.10 1.81 -8.71
CA PHE A 26 -5.98 2.88 -7.72
C PHE A 26 -5.47 4.19 -8.33
N VAL A 27 -4.38 4.15 -9.13
CA VAL A 27 -3.82 5.35 -9.76
C VAL A 27 -4.82 5.98 -10.73
N GLY A 28 -5.47 5.17 -11.58
CA GLY A 28 -6.49 5.66 -12.51
C GLY A 28 -7.67 6.32 -11.80
N ASP A 29 -8.19 5.69 -10.75
CA ASP A 29 -9.30 6.20 -9.97
C ASP A 29 -8.92 7.47 -9.19
N ALA A 30 -7.74 7.50 -8.59
CA ALA A 30 -7.22 8.67 -7.86
C ALA A 30 -7.12 9.88 -8.78
N LEU A 31 -6.48 9.72 -9.96
CA LEU A 31 -6.34 10.80 -10.93
C LEU A 31 -7.70 11.23 -11.51
N ARG A 32 -8.62 10.29 -11.76
CA ARG A 32 -9.99 10.61 -12.18
C ARG A 32 -10.73 11.44 -11.14
N CYS A 33 -10.66 11.06 -9.86
CA CYS A 33 -11.30 11.81 -8.78
C CYS A 33 -10.71 13.22 -8.63
N LEU A 34 -9.38 13.34 -8.65
CA LEU A 34 -8.68 14.64 -8.61
C LEU A 34 -9.11 15.54 -9.79
N TRP A 35 -9.14 15.00 -11.01
CA TRP A 35 -9.64 15.71 -12.18
C TRP A 35 -11.08 16.19 -12.02
N GLN A 36 -11.98 15.33 -11.50
CA GLN A 36 -13.38 15.68 -11.26
C GLN A 36 -13.54 16.81 -10.22
N ARG A 37 -12.54 17.01 -9.35
CA ARG A 37 -12.46 18.11 -8.37
C ARG A 37 -11.76 19.36 -8.91
N GLY A 38 -11.27 19.34 -10.15
CA GLY A 38 -10.48 20.43 -10.75
C GLY A 38 -9.02 20.46 -10.29
N VAL A 39 -8.55 19.40 -9.62
CA VAL A 39 -7.14 19.26 -9.21
C VAL A 39 -6.36 18.59 -10.35
N THR A 40 -5.46 19.36 -10.96
CA THR A 40 -4.71 18.95 -12.17
C THR A 40 -3.20 19.04 -12.01
N ASP A 41 -2.71 19.47 -10.85
CA ASP A 41 -1.31 19.72 -10.52
C ASP A 41 -0.67 18.58 -9.70
N VAL A 42 -1.18 17.36 -9.85
CA VAL A 42 -0.68 16.17 -9.15
C VAL A 42 0.31 15.42 -10.04
N GLU A 43 1.51 15.19 -9.51
CA GLU A 43 2.55 14.40 -10.15
C GLU A 43 2.54 12.97 -9.60
N VAL A 44 2.71 11.99 -10.49
CA VAL A 44 2.80 10.57 -10.13
C VAL A 44 4.13 10.02 -10.64
N LEU A 45 4.98 9.57 -9.72
CA LEU A 45 6.32 9.08 -10.02
C LEU A 45 6.49 7.63 -9.55
N ARG A 46 7.16 6.81 -10.35
CA ARG A 46 7.62 5.47 -9.95
C ARG A 46 9.13 5.45 -9.93
N SER A 47 9.71 4.79 -8.94
CA SER A 47 11.17 4.63 -8.87
C SER A 47 11.64 3.67 -9.95
N GLU A 48 12.70 4.03 -10.66
CA GLU A 48 13.39 3.11 -11.58
C GLU A 48 13.98 1.90 -10.83
N PHE A 49 14.47 2.14 -9.61
CA PHE A 49 15.01 1.11 -8.71
C PHE A 49 14.30 1.14 -7.35
N ASP A 50 13.80 -0.01 -6.89
CA ASP A 50 13.21 -0.15 -5.55
C ASP A 50 14.32 -0.23 -4.48
N ALA A 51 14.71 0.94 -3.98
CA ALA A 51 15.63 1.07 -2.85
C ALA A 51 14.96 1.65 -1.60
N GLY A 52 13.79 2.29 -1.76
CA GLY A 52 13.13 3.10 -0.74
C GLY A 52 12.02 2.41 0.04
N GLY A 53 11.56 1.23 -0.40
CA GLY A 53 10.47 0.51 0.28
C GLY A 53 9.09 1.14 0.07
N TYR A 54 8.90 1.86 -1.03
CA TYR A 54 7.63 2.40 -1.51
C TYR A 54 7.42 2.00 -2.98
N ASP A 55 6.17 1.95 -3.42
CA ASP A 55 5.77 1.51 -4.76
C ASP A 55 5.46 2.69 -5.69
N LEU A 56 5.04 3.82 -5.11
CA LEU A 56 4.61 5.02 -5.81
C LEU A 56 4.96 6.27 -5.01
N VAL A 57 5.29 7.35 -5.72
CA VAL A 57 5.29 8.70 -5.15
C VAL A 57 4.18 9.50 -5.81
N MET A 58 3.38 10.18 -5.00
CA MET A 58 2.47 11.21 -5.51
C MET A 58 2.83 12.54 -4.86
N ALA A 59 2.88 13.60 -5.66
CA ALA A 59 3.21 14.94 -5.18
C ALA A 59 2.18 15.97 -5.65
N ARG A 60 1.91 16.96 -4.81
CA ARG A 60 1.09 18.13 -5.13
C ARG A 60 1.57 19.31 -4.29
N GLY A 61 1.93 20.42 -4.95
CA GLY A 61 2.47 21.59 -4.28
C GLY A 61 3.66 21.23 -3.36
N ARG A 62 3.51 21.44 -2.05
CA ARG A 62 4.56 21.13 -1.05
C ARG A 62 4.44 19.73 -0.45
N VAL A 63 3.38 18.98 -0.75
CA VAL A 63 3.15 17.66 -0.18
C VAL A 63 3.66 16.59 -1.13
N THR A 64 4.59 15.76 -0.65
CA THR A 64 5.08 14.56 -1.34
C THR A 64 4.77 13.34 -0.51
N ARG A 65 4.10 12.35 -1.09
CA ARG A 65 3.71 11.10 -0.42
C ARG A 65 4.48 9.93 -1.00
N HIS A 66 5.22 9.22 -0.15
CA HIS A 66 5.88 7.96 -0.49
C HIS A 66 4.98 6.82 -0.06
N ILE A 67 4.34 6.16 -1.02
CA ILE A 67 3.25 5.23 -0.78
C ILE A 67 3.77 3.81 -0.99
N GLN A 68 3.69 2.99 0.05
CA GLN A 68 3.80 1.55 -0.09
C GLN A 68 2.42 0.94 -0.24
N PHE A 69 2.19 0.18 -1.31
CA PHE A 69 0.96 -0.56 -1.51
C PHE A 69 1.04 -1.96 -0.90
N LYS A 70 -0.12 -2.43 -0.46
CA LYS A 70 -0.38 -3.82 -0.12
C LYS A 70 -1.75 -4.19 -0.70
N THR A 71 -1.94 -5.46 -1.03
CA THR A 71 -3.24 -5.97 -1.48
C THR A 71 -3.70 -7.10 -0.57
N LYS A 72 -5.00 -7.18 -0.29
CA LYS A 72 -5.62 -8.30 0.44
C LYS A 72 -6.94 -8.67 -0.21
N ILE A 73 -7.22 -9.96 -0.27
CA ILE A 73 -8.54 -10.47 -0.64
C ILE A 73 -9.44 -10.49 0.60
N VAL A 74 -10.70 -10.08 0.46
CA VAL A 74 -11.73 -10.22 1.50
C VAL A 74 -11.80 -11.68 1.97
N GLY A 75 -11.88 -11.89 3.28
CA GLY A 75 -11.85 -13.24 3.87
C GLY A 75 -10.48 -13.93 3.85
N GLY A 76 -9.45 -13.33 3.26
CA GLY A 76 -8.09 -13.87 3.28
C GLY A 76 -7.50 -13.91 4.70
N LYS A 77 -6.60 -14.86 4.96
CA LYS A 77 -6.01 -15.09 6.30
C LYS A 77 -4.97 -14.05 6.75
N THR A 78 -4.43 -13.24 5.83
CA THR A 78 -3.36 -12.28 6.14
C THR A 78 -3.84 -11.18 7.10
N ASP A 79 -3.34 -11.18 8.32
CA ASP A 79 -3.64 -10.22 9.39
C ASP A 79 -2.46 -9.29 9.71
N GLU A 80 -1.34 -9.44 9.01
CA GLU A 80 -0.15 -8.59 9.13
C GLU A 80 0.53 -8.38 7.77
N VAL A 81 1.16 -7.21 7.60
CA VAL A 81 2.01 -6.89 6.45
C VAL A 81 3.41 -6.52 6.89
N LYS A 82 4.36 -6.67 5.97
CA LYS A 82 5.75 -6.26 6.18
C LYS A 82 5.93 -4.85 5.65
N ILE A 83 6.35 -3.93 6.52
CA ILE A 83 6.68 -2.55 6.18
C ILE A 83 8.19 -2.37 6.33
N SER A 84 8.81 -1.70 5.35
CA SER A 84 10.24 -1.40 5.36
C SER A 84 10.53 -0.23 6.31
N LEU A 85 11.57 -0.32 7.14
CA LEU A 85 12.06 0.80 7.93
C LEU A 85 12.54 1.97 7.05
N LYS A 86 12.97 1.70 5.82
CA LYS A 86 13.36 2.76 4.88
C LYS A 86 12.20 3.69 4.50
N LEU A 87 10.95 3.24 4.66
CA LEU A 87 9.79 4.10 4.47
C LEU A 87 9.71 5.18 5.55
N MET A 88 10.22 4.93 6.77
CA MET A 88 10.33 5.93 7.84
C MET A 88 11.38 7.00 7.56
N GLU A 89 12.39 6.68 6.75
CA GLU A 89 13.41 7.65 6.32
C GLU A 89 12.85 8.63 5.28
N LYS A 90 11.65 8.38 4.75
CA LYS A 90 10.98 9.28 3.80
C LYS A 90 10.24 10.37 4.55
N PRO A 91 10.22 11.61 4.02
CA PRO A 91 9.64 12.76 4.71
C PRO A 91 8.15 12.56 5.03
N SER A 92 7.45 11.75 4.24
CA SER A 92 6.00 11.58 4.31
C SER A 92 5.61 10.22 3.74
N GLY A 93 6.03 9.17 4.44
CA GLY A 93 5.77 7.78 4.11
C GLY A 93 4.41 7.29 4.64
N CYS A 94 3.69 6.51 3.86
CA CYS A 94 2.44 5.88 4.27
C CYS A 94 2.24 4.53 3.59
N VAL A 95 1.32 3.72 4.14
CA VAL A 95 0.93 2.43 3.57
C VAL A 95 -0.56 2.44 3.27
N ILE A 96 -0.90 2.08 2.05
CA ILE A 96 -2.28 1.86 1.61
C ILE A 96 -2.44 0.38 1.33
N TRP A 97 -3.19 -0.28 2.20
CA TRP A 97 -3.56 -1.68 2.01
C TRP A 97 -4.94 -1.75 1.36
N ILE A 98 -4.98 -2.09 0.09
CA ILE A 98 -6.20 -2.14 -0.72
C ILE A 98 -6.84 -3.52 -0.56
N VAL A 99 -8.05 -3.55 -0.01
CA VAL A 99 -8.84 -4.76 0.17
C VAL A 99 -9.81 -4.89 -1.00
N VAL A 100 -9.79 -6.05 -1.65
CA VAL A 100 -10.57 -6.35 -2.85
C VAL A 100 -11.28 -7.70 -2.73
N THR A 101 -12.35 -7.89 -3.49
CA THR A 101 -13.00 -9.19 -3.65
C THR A 101 -12.11 -10.15 -4.47
N PRO A 102 -12.43 -11.47 -4.55
CA PRO A 102 -11.72 -12.38 -5.45
C PRO A 102 -11.72 -11.92 -6.92
N ASP A 103 -12.75 -11.22 -7.36
CA ASP A 103 -12.84 -10.67 -8.72
C ASP A 103 -12.15 -9.29 -8.86
N LEU A 104 -11.35 -8.89 -7.87
CA LEU A 104 -10.60 -7.64 -7.81
C LEU A 104 -11.46 -6.37 -7.76
N PHE A 105 -12.73 -6.47 -7.41
CA PHE A 105 -13.55 -5.31 -7.09
C PHE A 105 -13.10 -4.71 -5.76
N PHE A 106 -13.05 -3.38 -5.70
CA PHE A 106 -12.72 -2.66 -4.48
C PHE A 106 -13.74 -2.95 -3.36
N ASP A 107 -13.24 -3.13 -2.13
CA ASP A 107 -14.05 -3.29 -0.92
C ASP A 107 -13.80 -2.13 0.07
N HIS A 108 -12.55 -1.98 0.54
CA HIS A 108 -12.13 -0.84 1.38
C HIS A 108 -10.60 -0.68 1.37
N TYR A 109 -10.12 0.40 1.98
CA TYR A 109 -8.71 0.61 2.28
C TYR A 109 -8.41 0.39 3.75
N LEU A 110 -7.19 -0.02 4.05
CA LEU A 110 -6.60 0.08 5.38
C LEU A 110 -5.43 1.05 5.30
N TRP A 111 -5.51 2.14 6.04
CA TRP A 111 -4.56 3.24 6.05
C TRP A 111 -3.58 3.10 7.22
N PHE A 112 -2.29 3.31 6.96
CA PHE A 112 -1.28 3.49 8.00
C PHE A 112 -0.30 4.59 7.59
N GLY A 113 -0.42 5.75 8.23
CA GLY A 113 0.38 6.93 7.94
C GLY A 113 -0.07 8.11 8.80
N ALA A 114 0.76 9.14 8.87
CA ALA A 114 0.46 10.40 9.56
C ALA A 114 -0.11 11.46 8.59
N GLY A 115 -0.25 12.70 9.05
CA GLY A 115 -0.78 13.82 8.26
C GLY A 115 0.06 14.16 7.01
N PRO A 116 -0.46 15.00 6.09
CA PRO A 116 0.25 15.43 4.89
C PRO A 116 1.60 16.07 5.23
N GLY A 117 2.69 15.51 4.69
CA GLY A 117 4.04 16.00 4.99
C GLY A 117 4.65 15.48 6.30
N GLU A 118 3.90 14.69 7.08
CA GLU A 118 4.39 14.09 8.32
C GLU A 118 4.97 12.68 8.08
N PRO A 119 6.03 12.31 8.82
CA PRO A 119 6.69 11.01 8.65
C PRO A 119 5.78 9.85 9.05
N LEU A 120 6.15 8.65 8.59
CA LEU A 120 5.46 7.42 8.98
C LEU A 120 5.49 7.25 10.51
N PRO A 121 4.37 6.83 11.16
CA PRO A 121 4.40 6.46 12.57
C PRO A 121 5.50 5.44 12.87
N ASP A 122 6.17 5.58 14.02
CA ASP A 122 7.31 4.75 14.38
C ASP A 122 6.92 3.27 14.51
N ILE A 123 7.56 2.43 13.69
CA ILE A 123 7.39 0.96 13.68
C ILE A 123 8.64 0.22 14.17
N THR A 124 9.70 0.91 14.61
CA THR A 124 10.99 0.31 15.01
C THR A 124 10.85 -0.73 16.11
N SER A 125 9.91 -0.52 17.03
CA SER A 125 9.60 -1.41 18.16
C SER A 125 8.78 -2.65 17.77
N PHE A 126 8.28 -2.74 16.54
CA PHE A 126 7.42 -3.84 16.12
C PHE A 126 8.24 -5.10 15.82
N ALA A 127 7.57 -6.25 15.70
CA ALA A 127 8.25 -7.52 15.48
C ALA A 127 9.02 -7.54 14.15
N VAL A 128 10.28 -7.98 14.18
CA VAL A 128 11.13 -8.10 12.99
C VAL A 128 10.55 -9.15 12.04
N ALA A 129 10.42 -8.81 10.77
CA ALA A 129 9.93 -9.75 9.76
C ALA A 129 10.98 -10.84 9.45
N LYS A 130 10.54 -11.98 8.91
CA LYS A 130 11.44 -13.04 8.40
C LYS A 130 11.29 -13.17 6.88
N HIS A 131 12.31 -13.72 6.21
CA HIS A 131 12.23 -14.10 4.81
C HIS A 131 11.14 -15.16 4.60
N SER A 132 10.41 -15.05 3.48
CA SER A 132 9.38 -16.03 3.10
C SER A 132 10.00 -17.34 2.62
N LYS A 133 11.09 -17.26 1.83
CA LYS A 133 11.92 -18.40 1.43
C LYS A 133 12.96 -18.70 2.53
N GLY A 134 13.09 -19.98 2.89
CA GLY A 134 14.18 -20.44 3.75
C GLY A 134 15.51 -20.44 3.01
N THR A 135 16.61 -20.51 3.75
CA THR A 135 17.93 -20.86 3.21
C THR A 135 17.93 -22.30 2.68
N ALA A 136 19.04 -22.73 2.06
CA ALA A 136 19.24 -24.12 1.65
C ALA A 136 19.01 -25.11 2.82
N ASP A 137 19.27 -24.69 4.06
CA ASP A 137 19.05 -25.48 5.29
C ASP A 137 17.66 -25.28 5.92
N GLY A 138 16.71 -24.67 5.20
CA GLY A 138 15.34 -24.46 5.65
C GLY A 138 15.15 -23.34 6.69
N GLN A 139 16.20 -22.62 7.09
CA GLN A 139 16.10 -21.54 8.07
C GLN A 139 15.55 -20.26 7.45
N LYS A 140 14.54 -19.64 8.07
CA LYS A 140 13.99 -18.34 7.63
C LYS A 140 14.74 -17.20 8.32
N ASN A 141 15.69 -16.61 7.61
CA ASN A 141 16.48 -15.49 8.11
C ASN A 141 15.61 -14.28 8.45
N ALA A 142 16.05 -13.49 9.42
CA ALA A 142 15.44 -12.21 9.75
C ALA A 142 15.60 -11.21 8.59
N ARG A 143 14.61 -10.33 8.41
CA ARG A 143 14.66 -9.13 7.58
C ARG A 143 14.79 -7.94 8.52
N PRO A 144 15.99 -7.59 9.00
CA PRO A 144 16.17 -6.60 10.07
C PRO A 144 15.60 -5.22 9.69
N ASN A 145 15.52 -4.90 8.40
CA ASN A 145 14.96 -3.64 7.90
C ASN A 145 13.44 -3.70 7.64
N HIS A 146 12.75 -4.76 8.07
CA HIS A 146 11.31 -4.89 7.90
C HIS A 146 10.63 -5.23 9.23
N ARG A 147 9.47 -4.64 9.43
CA ARG A 147 8.63 -4.83 10.62
C ARG A 147 7.29 -5.41 10.21
N LYS A 148 6.78 -6.31 11.04
CA LYS A 148 5.42 -6.85 10.91
C LYS A 148 4.44 -5.89 11.55
N VAL A 149 3.52 -5.36 10.75
CA VAL A 149 2.48 -4.45 11.21
C VAL A 149 1.15 -5.15 11.07
N ARG A 150 0.47 -5.36 12.21
CA ARG A 150 -0.82 -6.03 12.27
C ARG A 150 -1.92 -5.14 11.71
N ILE A 151 -2.94 -5.75 11.12
CA ILE A 151 -4.13 -5.11 10.57
C ILE A 151 -4.83 -4.21 11.58
N THR A 152 -4.77 -4.55 12.87
CA THR A 152 -5.33 -3.74 13.97
C THR A 152 -4.65 -2.39 14.18
N ARG A 153 -3.49 -2.17 13.56
CA ARG A 153 -2.80 -0.87 13.56
C ARG A 153 -3.24 0.03 12.40
N PHE A 154 -3.98 -0.51 11.44
CA PHE A 154 -4.48 0.27 10.32
C PHE A 154 -5.87 0.81 10.62
N GLU A 155 -6.11 2.01 10.10
CA GLU A 155 -7.44 2.62 10.08
C GLU A 155 -8.22 2.11 8.87
N LYS A 156 -9.45 1.64 9.07
CA LYS A 156 -10.34 1.27 7.96
C LYS A 156 -10.91 2.53 7.31
N VAL A 157 -10.71 2.68 6.01
CA VAL A 157 -11.15 3.83 5.22
C VAL A 157 -12.04 3.32 4.08
N ALA A 158 -13.26 3.85 3.98
CA ALA A 158 -14.28 3.31 3.09
C ALA A 158 -14.20 3.89 1.66
N SER A 159 -13.61 5.08 1.49
CA SER A 159 -13.66 5.81 0.23
C SER A 159 -12.30 6.28 -0.26
N LEU A 160 -12.18 6.44 -1.57
CA LEU A 160 -10.98 7.01 -2.20
C LEU A 160 -10.81 8.48 -1.85
N ASP A 161 -11.90 9.23 -1.70
CA ASP A 161 -11.87 10.64 -1.31
C ASP A 161 -11.19 10.85 0.04
N GLU A 162 -11.51 10.00 1.00
CA GLU A 162 -10.87 9.98 2.32
C GLU A 162 -9.38 9.60 2.26
N ILE A 163 -8.98 8.76 1.31
CA ILE A 163 -7.57 8.46 1.05
C ILE A 163 -6.87 9.67 0.44
N LEU A 164 -7.49 10.35 -0.53
CA LEU A 164 -6.91 11.55 -1.15
C LEU A 164 -6.76 12.70 -0.14
N LEU A 165 -7.74 12.88 0.76
CA LEU A 165 -7.65 13.82 1.88
C LEU A 165 -6.50 13.46 2.83
N ARG A 166 -6.31 12.17 3.14
CA ARG A 166 -5.15 11.72 3.93
C ARG A 166 -3.85 11.96 3.18
N LEU A 167 -3.79 11.78 1.87
CA LEU A 167 -2.59 11.98 1.07
C LEU A 167 -2.20 13.46 0.96
N PHE A 168 -3.14 14.36 0.69
CA PHE A 168 -2.82 15.74 0.31
C PHE A 168 -3.38 16.81 1.24
N GLY A 169 -4.21 16.45 2.22
CA GLY A 169 -4.96 17.40 3.01
C GLY A 169 -6.10 17.99 2.20
N ASP A 170 -6.55 19.19 2.58
CA ASP A 170 -7.62 19.89 1.88
C ASP A 170 -7.28 20.02 0.39
N LEU A 171 -8.15 19.44 -0.45
CA LEU A 171 -7.97 19.44 -1.89
C LEU A 171 -8.40 20.78 -2.50
N GLY A 172 -9.15 21.60 -1.76
CA GLY A 172 -9.82 22.80 -2.24
C GLY A 172 -10.87 22.47 -3.30
N ASP A 173 -12.03 23.11 -3.24
CA ASP A 173 -12.97 23.06 -4.35
C ASP A 173 -12.46 23.98 -5.47
N ALA A 174 -11.62 23.45 -6.37
CA ALA A 174 -11.12 24.21 -7.53
C ALA A 174 -12.21 24.47 -8.59
N LYS A 175 -13.43 23.96 -8.39
CA LYS A 175 -14.62 24.28 -9.19
C LYS A 175 -15.37 25.46 -8.59
N GLY A 176 -14.74 26.64 -8.61
CA GLY A 176 -15.33 27.86 -8.06
C GLY A 176 -14.60 29.16 -8.43
N ALA A 177 -13.83 29.18 -9.52
CA ALA A 177 -13.24 30.39 -10.11
C ALA A 177 -13.49 30.42 -11.62
#